data_AF-A0A1V5K289-F1
#
_entry.id   AF-A0A1V5K289-F1
#
_cell.length_a   1.000
_cell.length_b   1.000
_cell.length_c   1.000
_cell.angle_alpha   90.00
_cell.angle_beta   90.00
_cell.angle_gamma   90.00
#
_symmetry.space_group_name_H-M   'P 1'
#
loop_
_entity.id
_entity.type
_entity.pdbx_description
1 polymer ?
#
loop_
_entity_poly.entity_id
_entity_poly.type
_entity_poly.pdbx_seq_one_letter_code
_entity_poly.pdbx_strand_id
1 'polypeptide(L)' 'MVTSCLKNVGDAIYGVYRTIANNTYKPGEVLEYGIRQGGMGLAIDDYTRQILPARSVQRLVEIQSKISSGAITVKRYQ' A
#
# COMPACT_ATOMS: atom_id res chain seq x y z
N MET A 1 14.87 7.27 -12.44
CA MET A 1 13.87 6.50 -11.65
C MET A 1 12.55 7.22 -11.78
N VAL A 2 11.47 6.54 -12.22
CA VAL A 2 10.18 7.21 -12.49
C VAL A 2 9.31 7.28 -11.23
N THR A 3 9.26 6.20 -10.45
CA THR A 3 8.63 6.10 -9.11
C THR A 3 9.08 4.77 -8.50
N SER A 4 8.82 4.54 -7.21
CA SER A 4 8.92 3.21 -6.59
C SER A 4 7.57 2.71 -6.11
N CYS A 5 7.36 1.39 -6.20
CA CYS A 5 6.27 0.72 -5.51
C CYS A 5 6.73 0.43 -4.07
N LEU A 6 6.20 1.19 -3.11
CA LEU A 6 6.48 1.02 -1.70
C LEU A 6 5.72 -0.21 -1.20
N LYS A 7 6.44 -1.14 -0.57
CA LYS A 7 5.86 -2.28 0.16
C LYS A 7 6.42 -2.29 1.58
N ASN A 8 5.58 -1.91 2.55
CA ASN A 8 5.96 -1.74 3.95
C ASN A 8 5.99 -3.07 4.69
N VAL A 9 6.91 -3.95 4.30
CA VAL A 9 7.11 -5.25 4.96
C VAL A 9 7.55 -5.06 6.41
N GLY A 10 8.34 -4.02 6.71
CA GLY A 10 8.73 -3.68 8.08
C GLY A 10 7.53 -3.44 8.98
N ASP A 11 6.56 -2.63 8.56
CA ASP A 11 5.34 -2.36 9.33
C ASP A 11 4.50 -3.61 9.55
N ALA A 12 4.47 -4.51 8.57
CA ALA A 12 3.80 -5.81 8.71
C ALA A 12 4.47 -6.68 9.80
N ILE A 13 5.81 -6.73 9.82
CA ILE A 13 6.57 -7.47 10.84
C ILE A 13 6.36 -6.84 12.22
N TYR A 14 6.44 -5.51 12.34
CA TYR A 14 6.17 -4.81 13.60
C TYR A 14 4.72 -5.01 14.06
N GLY A 15 3.77 -5.05 13.12
CA GLY A 15 2.37 -5.35 13.40
C GLY A 15 2.21 -6.73 14.05
N VAL A 16 2.82 -7.77 13.49
CA VAL A 16 2.80 -9.13 14.06
C VAL A 16 3.52 -9.18 15.40
N TYR A 17 4.68 -8.55 15.52
CA TYR A 17 5.39 -8.50 16.80
C TYR A 17 4.54 -7.85 17.89
N ARG A 18 3.80 -6.79 17.55
CA ARG A 18 2.90 -6.10 18.47
C ARG A 18 1.74 -6.98 18.92
N THR A 19 1.18 -7.83 18.05
CA THR A 19 0.11 -8.76 18.47
C THR A 19 0.64 -9.84 19.41
N ILE A 20 1.88 -10.29 19.24
CA ILE A 20 2.56 -11.20 20.17
C ILE A 20 2.77 -10.50 21.52
N ALA A 21 3.35 -9.30 21.52
CA ALA A 21 3.59 -8.53 22.74
C ALA A 21 2.30 -8.23 23.52
N ASN A 22 1.19 -8.01 22.81
CA ASN A 22 -0.12 -7.76 23.41
C ASN A 22 -0.91 -9.03 23.76
N ASN A 23 -0.33 -10.22 23.60
CA ASN A 23 -1.00 -11.53 23.78
C ASN A 23 -2.27 -11.73 22.92
N THR A 24 -2.41 -11.01 21.80
CA THR A 24 -3.54 -11.14 20.86
C THR A 24 -3.17 -11.87 19.57
N TYR A 25 -2.00 -12.52 19.53
CA TYR A 25 -1.53 -13.25 18.36
C TYR A 25 -2.40 -14.48 18.07
N LYS A 26 -2.77 -14.67 16.80
CA LYS A 26 -3.57 -15.80 16.32
C LYS A 26 -2.77 -16.64 15.32
N PRO A 27 -2.41 -17.89 15.67
CA PRO A 27 -1.74 -18.78 14.74
C PRO A 27 -2.62 -19.06 13.50
N GLY A 28 -2.02 -19.07 12.32
CA GLY A 28 -2.70 -19.37 11.06
C GLY A 28 -3.56 -18.23 10.50
N GLU A 29 -3.59 -17.06 11.14
CA GLU A 29 -4.27 -15.88 10.60
C GLU A 29 -3.54 -15.31 9.38
N VAL A 30 -4.29 -14.98 8.33
CA VAL A 30 -3.76 -14.31 7.14
C VAL A 30 -4.01 -12.81 7.27
N LEU A 31 -2.94 -12.04 7.44
CA LEU A 31 -2.99 -10.58 7.53
C LEU A 31 -2.74 -9.95 6.16
N GLU A 32 -3.73 -9.23 5.63
CA GLU A 32 -3.62 -8.56 4.34
C GLU A 32 -3.34 -7.06 4.51
N TYR A 33 -2.12 -6.65 4.12
CA TYR A 33 -1.68 -5.26 4.15
C TYR A 33 -1.67 -4.66 2.74
N GLY A 34 -2.85 -4.21 2.29
CA GLY A 34 -3.03 -3.53 1.02
C GLY A 34 -2.80 -2.01 1.11
N ILE A 35 -3.25 -1.29 0.08
CA ILE A 35 -3.18 0.17 0.01
C ILE A 35 -3.96 0.81 1.16
N ARG A 36 -5.11 0.24 1.54
CA ARG A 36 -5.96 0.75 2.63
C ARG A 36 -5.25 0.73 3.98
N GLN A 37 -4.46 -0.31 4.26
CA GLN A 37 -3.74 -0.48 5.52
C GLN A 37 -2.37 0.23 5.51
N GLY A 38 -2.03 0.96 4.44
CA GLY A 38 -0.70 1.56 4.28
C GLY A 38 0.41 0.53 4.03
N GLY A 39 0.05 -0.72 3.73
CA GLY A 39 1.02 -1.78 3.43
C GLY A 39 1.69 -1.60 2.07
N MET A 40 1.02 -0.92 1.15
CA MET A 40 1.56 -0.59 -0.17
C MET A 40 1.25 0.86 -0.56
N GLY A 41 2.16 1.47 -1.33
CA GLY A 41 2.01 2.84 -1.82
C GLY A 41 2.94 3.15 -2.98
N LEU A 42 2.90 4.40 -3.43
CA LEU A 42 3.82 4.91 -4.44
C LEU A 42 4.69 6.00 -3.83
N ALA A 43 6.00 5.88 -4.03
CA ALA A 43 6.95 6.92 -3.64
C ALA A 43 6.95 8.01 -4.71
N ILE A 44 6.07 9.01 -4.54
CA ILE A 44 5.98 10.19 -5.41
C ILE A 44 6.71 11.34 -4.73
N ASP A 45 7.87 11.71 -5.26
CA ASP A 45 8.68 12.85 -4.83
C ASP A 45 8.71 13.97 -5.89
N ASP A 46 9.44 15.05 -5.61
CA ASP A 46 9.52 16.19 -6.52
C ASP A 46 10.23 15.85 -7.85
N TYR A 47 11.15 14.88 -7.85
CA TYR A 47 11.79 14.37 -9.06
C TYR A 47 10.80 13.59 -9.94
N THR A 48 9.95 12.78 -9.33
CA THR A 48 8.86 12.06 -9.99
C THR A 48 7.88 13.03 -10.66
N ARG A 49 7.57 14.15 -10.00
CA ARG A 49 6.70 15.22 -10.52
C ARG A 49 7.33 16.02 -11.66
N GLN A 50 8.65 16.08 -11.75
CA GLN A 50 9.35 16.72 -12.88
C GLN A 50 9.34 15.84 -14.14
N ILE A 51 9.31 14.52 -13.98
CA ILE A 51 9.34 13.56 -15.10
C ILE A 51 7.93 13.24 -15.60
N LEU A 52 6.96 13.13 -14.70
CA LEU A 52 5.58 12.76 -15.04
C LEU A 52 4.67 13.98 -15.23
N PRO A 53 3.82 14.01 -16.27
CA PRO A 53 2.80 15.04 -16.41
C PRO A 53 1.86 15.06 -15.20
N ALA A 54 1.48 16.27 -14.75
CA ALA A 54 0.58 16.45 -13.61
C ALA A 54 -0.74 15.67 -13.74
N ARG A 55 -1.28 15.57 -14.97
CA ARG A 55 -2.48 14.78 -15.27
C ARG A 55 -2.31 13.29 -14.94
N SER A 56 -1.13 12.73 -15.18
CA SER A 56 -0.84 11.33 -14.86
C SER A 56 -0.79 11.13 -13.35
N VAL A 57 -0.09 12.01 -12.63
CA VAL A 57 0.01 11.94 -11.16
C VAL A 57 -1.37 12.06 -10.50
N GLN A 58 -2.23 12.98 -10.96
CA GLN A 58 -3.59 13.10 -10.45
C GLN A 58 -4.42 11.82 -10.67
N ARG A 59 -4.35 11.22 -11.87
CA ARG A 59 -5.03 9.94 -12.14
C ARG A 59 -4.56 8.83 -11.22
N LEU A 60 -3.26 8.76 -10.92
CA LEU A 60 -2.71 7.78 -9.98
C LEU A 60 -3.28 7.95 -8.57
N VAL A 61 -3.34 9.19 -8.07
CA VAL A 61 -3.94 9.49 -6.75
C VAL A 61 -5.43 9.15 -6.72
N GLU A 62 -6.17 9.48 -7.77
CA GLU A 62 -7.60 9.11 -7.89
C GLU A 62 -7.80 7.60 -7.87
N ILE A 63 -7.01 6.85 -8.63
CA ILE A 63 -7.08 5.38 -8.67
C ILE A 63 -6.73 4.81 -7.29
N GLN A 64 -5.69 5.31 -6.63
CA GLN A 64 -5.30 4.90 -5.28
C GLN A 64 -6.44 5.14 -4.28
N SER A 65 -7.10 6.28 -4.36
CA SER A 65 -8.28 6.60 -3.54
C SER A 65 -9.44 5.63 -3.81
N LYS A 66 -9.74 5.33 -5.09
CA LYS A 66 -10.81 4.40 -5.47
C LYS A 66 -10.51 2.95 -5.05
N ILE A 67 -9.26 2.51 -5.09
CA ILE A 67 -8.87 1.19 -4.56
C ILE A 67 -9.00 1.17 -3.04
N SER A 68 -8.57 2.25 -2.36
CA SER A 68 -8.67 2.37 -0.91
C SER A 68 -10.12 2.37 -0.44
N SER A 69 -11.02 3.07 -1.15
CA SER A 69 -12.46 3.08 -0.87
C SER A 69 -13.17 1.78 -1.24
N GLY A 70 -12.50 0.85 -1.94
CA GLY A 70 -13.09 -0.39 -2.43
C GLY A 70 -13.97 -0.23 -3.69
N ALA A 71 -13.99 0.96 -4.30
CA ALA A 71 -14.68 1.19 -5.57
C ALA A 71 -13.99 0.47 -6.75
N ILE A 72 -12.68 0.24 -6.64
CA ILE A 72 -11.91 -0.60 -7.57
C ILE A 72 -11.36 -1.79 -6.80
N THR A 73 -11.72 -3.00 -7.25
CA THR A 73 -11.20 -4.27 -6.71
C THR A 73 -10.33 -4.94 -7.75
N VAL A 74 -9.05 -5.11 -7.43
CA VAL A 74 -8.09 -5.81 -8.29
C VAL A 74 -8.19 -7.31 -8.01
N LYS A 75 -8.53 -8.10 -9.03
CA LYS A 75 -8.61 -9.57 -8.92
C LYS A 75 -7.18 -10.15 -8.90
N ARG A 76 -6.93 -11.08 -7.97
CA ARG A 76 -5.71 -11.90 -8.02
C ARG A 76 -5.83 -12.86 -9.21
N TYR A 77 -4.74 -13.02 -9.95
CA TYR A 77 -4.64 -14.08 -10.95
C TYR A 77 -4.61 -15.43 -10.21
N GLN A 78 -5.42 -16.38 -10.68
CA GLN A 78 -5.51 -17.74 -10.13
C GLN A 78 -5.06 -18.74 -11.20
#